data_AF-A0A933A2J0-F1
#
_entry.id   AF-A0A933A2J0-F1
#
_cell.length_a   1.000
_cell.length_b   1.000
_cell.length_c   1.000
_cell.angle_alpha   90.00
_cell.angle_beta   90.00
_cell.angle_gamma   90.00
#
_symmetry.space_group_name_H-M   'P 1'
#
loop_
_entity.id
_entity.type
_entity.pdbx_description
1 polymer ?
#
loop_
_entity_poly.entity_id
_entity_poly.type
_entity_poly.pdbx_seq_one_letter_code
_entity_poly.pdbx_strand_id
1 'polypeptide(L)'
;MRSVSDLPESHFEIILPPLDERGRYLAAKTLVEVKGLEWTEARDLVSRQPTLVPCGPDAEKAHRLHRALASAGIKAPIQEVDPETLRRQLSILTGLPPAPRRSGSTRLRKFLIWALALYVVPFLVFKAVTWIGAREEQLVPDLGGQSLLSLEPSGNMSLQVSRGPTAITVRNTGTTSWQMCSASLNDYYFRKFDALPAGGTVQLSLD
;
A
#
# COMPACT_ATOMS: atom_id res chain seq x y z
N MET A 1 9.89 13.10 10.32
CA MET A 1 9.95 14.24 9.38
C MET A 1 9.96 13.67 7.96
N ARG A 2 8.89 13.85 7.18
CA ARG A 2 8.86 13.42 5.77
C ARG A 2 9.71 14.41 4.94
N SER A 3 10.60 13.89 4.12
CA SER A 3 11.51 14.68 3.29
C SER A 3 10.69 15.46 2.25
N VAL A 4 10.97 16.75 2.08
CA VAL A 4 10.38 17.62 1.03
C VAL A 4 10.67 17.10 -0.39
N SER A 5 11.55 16.09 -0.50
CA SER A 5 11.92 15.42 -1.74
C SER A 5 10.94 14.34 -2.18
N ASP A 6 10.02 13.91 -1.31
CA ASP A 6 9.02 12.85 -1.62
C ASP A 6 7.69 13.44 -2.13
N LEU A 7 7.66 14.73 -2.48
CA LEU A 7 6.49 15.33 -3.09
C LEU A 7 6.37 14.87 -4.55
N PRO A 8 5.30 14.16 -4.91
CA PRO A 8 5.08 13.67 -6.27
C PRO A 8 5.05 14.82 -7.29
N GLU A 9 5.60 14.56 -8.47
CA GLU A 9 5.96 15.54 -9.49
C GLU A 9 4.76 16.30 -10.11
N SER A 10 3.53 15.83 -9.92
CA SER A 10 2.31 16.45 -10.44
C SER A 10 1.22 16.42 -9.37
N HIS A 11 0.56 17.56 -9.12
CA HIS A 11 -0.63 17.64 -8.25
C HIS A 11 -1.82 18.10 -9.09
N PHE A 12 -2.93 17.37 -8.95
CA PHE A 12 -4.16 17.71 -9.65
C PHE A 12 -5.12 18.39 -8.70
N GLU A 13 -5.62 19.55 -9.12
CA GLU A 13 -6.63 20.31 -8.39
C GLU A 13 -7.87 20.47 -9.25
N ILE A 14 -9.04 20.39 -8.62
CA ILE A 14 -10.32 20.60 -9.29
C ILE A 14 -10.93 21.87 -8.71
N ILE A 15 -11.20 22.83 -9.59
CA ILE A 15 -11.79 24.11 -9.21
C ILE A 15 -13.30 23.95 -9.21
N LEU A 16 -13.94 24.04 -8.04
CA LEU A 16 -15.39 24.06 -7.97
C LEU A 16 -15.87 25.50 -8.21
N PRO A 17 -16.65 25.75 -9.28
CA PRO A 17 -17.28 27.05 -9.49
C PRO A 17 -18.30 27.35 -8.39
N PRO A 18 -18.86 28.57 -8.32
CA PRO A 18 -20.01 28.81 -7.48
C PRO A 18 -21.17 27.89 -7.91
N LEU A 19 -21.70 27.13 -6.95
CA LEU A 19 -22.77 26.15 -7.16
C LEU A 19 -23.98 26.49 -6.30
N ASP A 20 -25.17 26.29 -6.86
CA ASP A 20 -26.42 26.32 -6.14
C ASP A 20 -26.45 25.28 -5.02
N GLU A 21 -27.39 25.39 -4.08
CA GLU A 21 -27.51 24.48 -2.94
C GLU A 21 -27.65 23.01 -3.36
N ARG A 22 -28.38 22.74 -4.45
CA ARG A 22 -28.48 21.40 -5.05
C ARG A 22 -27.14 20.93 -5.62
N GLY A 23 -26.40 21.81 -6.30
CA GLY A 23 -25.07 21.51 -6.82
C GLY A 23 -24.06 21.23 -5.70
N ARG A 24 -24.15 21.98 -4.59
CA ARG A 24 -23.31 21.77 -3.41
C ARG A 24 -23.54 20.41 -2.77
N TYR A 25 -24.80 20.00 -2.63
CA TYR A 25 -25.15 18.67 -2.13
C TYR A 25 -24.57 17.55 -3.02
N LEU A 26 -24.74 17.69 -4.34
CA LEU A 26 -24.22 16.70 -5.30
C LEU A 26 -22.69 16.63 -5.29
N ALA A 27 -21.99 17.77 -5.27
CA ALA A 27 -20.54 17.83 -5.15
C ALA A 27 -20.07 17.17 -3.85
N ALA A 28 -20.67 17.50 -2.70
CA ALA A 28 -20.32 16.90 -1.42
C ALA A 28 -20.50 15.37 -1.45
N LYS A 29 -21.61 14.88 -2.02
CA LYS A 29 -21.86 13.44 -2.18
C LYS A 29 -20.78 12.75 -3.02
N THR A 30 -20.40 13.32 -4.16
CA THR A 30 -19.33 12.75 -4.99
C THR A 30 -17.97 12.75 -4.30
N LEU A 31 -17.68 13.74 -3.44
CA LEU A 31 -16.45 13.79 -2.66
C LEU A 31 -16.40 12.67 -1.61
N VAL A 32 -17.52 12.41 -0.93
CA VAL A 32 -17.62 11.27 0.00
C VAL A 32 -17.41 9.95 -0.72
N GLU A 33 -18.06 9.74 -1.87
CA GLU A 33 -17.96 8.48 -2.62
C GLU A 33 -16.56 8.23 -3.20
N VAL A 34 -15.92 9.25 -3.76
CA VAL A 34 -14.64 9.09 -4.49
C VAL A 34 -13.43 9.22 -3.58
N LYS A 35 -13.46 10.13 -2.61
CA LYS A 35 -12.33 10.34 -1.68
C LYS A 35 -12.49 9.66 -0.33
N GLY A 36 -13.68 9.19 0.02
CA GLY A 36 -13.95 8.66 1.35
C GLY A 36 -13.89 9.72 2.45
N LEU A 37 -14.13 11.00 2.11
CA LEU A 37 -14.23 12.07 3.10
C LEU A 37 -15.49 11.88 3.96
N GLU A 38 -15.47 12.39 5.19
CA GLU A 38 -16.70 12.48 5.97
C GLU A 38 -17.66 13.50 5.35
N TRP A 39 -18.98 13.27 5.53
CA TRP A 39 -20.01 14.13 4.96
C TRP A 39 -19.90 15.59 5.43
N THR A 40 -19.55 15.79 6.70
CA THR A 40 -19.33 17.12 7.32
C THR A 40 -18.16 17.83 6.66
N GLU A 41 -17.02 17.16 6.50
CA GLU A 41 -15.84 17.72 5.83
C GLU A 41 -16.11 18.04 4.37
N ALA A 42 -16.76 17.12 3.64
CA ALA A 42 -17.13 17.34 2.24
C ALA A 42 -18.08 18.54 2.08
N ARG A 43 -19.06 18.68 2.97
CA ARG A 43 -20.00 19.80 2.97
C ARG A 43 -19.30 21.13 3.28
N ASP A 44 -18.42 21.14 4.27
CA ASP A 44 -17.66 22.34 4.65
C ASP A 44 -16.74 22.79 3.50
N LEU A 45 -16.09 21.85 2.83
CA LEU A 45 -15.19 22.10 1.71
C LEU A 45 -15.95 22.73 0.53
N VAL A 46 -17.11 22.17 0.18
CA VAL A 46 -17.94 22.66 -0.92
C VAL A 46 -18.64 23.99 -0.59
N SER A 47 -18.76 24.35 0.69
CA SER A 47 -19.39 25.60 1.12
C SER A 47 -18.48 26.82 1.00
N ARG A 48 -17.15 26.64 0.93
CA ARG A 48 -16.13 27.72 0.89
C ARG A 48 -15.87 28.28 -0.52
N GLN A 49 -16.90 28.38 -1.35
CA GLN A 49 -16.75 28.71 -2.78
C GLN A 49 -16.06 30.06 -3.04
N PRO A 50 -15.21 30.16 -4.08
CA PRO A 50 -14.72 29.06 -4.93
C PRO A 50 -13.69 28.20 -4.20
N THR A 51 -13.86 26.87 -4.25
CA THR A 51 -12.98 25.94 -3.52
C THR A 51 -12.11 25.12 -4.48
N LEU A 52 -10.81 25.09 -4.20
CA LEU A 52 -9.87 24.16 -4.81
C LEU A 52 -9.92 22.83 -4.06
N VAL A 53 -10.21 21.75 -4.78
CA VAL A 53 -10.25 20.40 -4.22
C VAL A 53 -8.94 19.67 -4.56
N PRO A 54 -8.02 19.49 -3.58
CA PRO A 54 -6.73 18.87 -3.85
C PRO A 54 -6.91 17.36 -4.05
N CYS A 55 -6.76 16.84 -5.26
CA CYS A 55 -6.94 15.40 -5.55
C CYS A 55 -5.67 14.57 -5.28
N GLY A 56 -4.58 15.24 -4.91
CA GLY A 56 -3.29 14.61 -4.68
C GLY A 56 -2.57 14.30 -6.00
N PRO A 57 -1.61 13.36 -5.98
CA PRO A 57 -0.78 13.07 -7.15
C PRO A 57 -1.36 12.11 -8.16
N ASP A 58 -2.44 11.45 -7.78
CA ASP A 58 -3.01 10.37 -8.55
C ASP A 58 -3.91 10.93 -9.64
N ALA A 59 -3.37 11.02 -10.87
CA ALA A 59 -4.07 11.52 -12.04
C ALA A 59 -5.37 10.74 -12.29
N GLU A 60 -5.37 9.43 -12.04
CA GLU A 60 -6.54 8.59 -12.27
C GLU A 60 -7.68 8.96 -11.31
N LYS A 61 -7.36 9.21 -10.03
CA LYS A 61 -8.35 9.68 -9.05
C LYS A 61 -8.92 11.05 -9.42
N ALA A 62 -8.08 11.98 -9.86
CA ALA A 62 -8.54 13.30 -10.30
C ALA A 62 -9.50 13.19 -11.50
N HIS A 63 -9.16 12.37 -12.50
CA HIS A 63 -10.04 12.13 -13.64
C HIS A 63 -11.34 11.42 -13.27
N ARG A 64 -11.30 10.44 -12.36
CA ARG A 64 -12.51 9.77 -11.84
C ARG A 64 -13.42 10.78 -11.14
N LEU A 65 -12.87 11.65 -10.30
CA LEU A 65 -13.63 12.69 -9.59
C LEU A 65 -14.26 13.68 -10.58
N HIS A 66 -13.49 14.13 -11.57
CA HIS A 66 -13.98 15.02 -12.62
C HIS A 66 -15.13 14.40 -13.42
N ARG A 67 -15.01 13.12 -13.81
CA ARG A 67 -16.10 12.41 -14.51
C ARG A 67 -17.35 12.30 -13.62
N ALA A 68 -17.19 11.99 -12.33
CA ALA A 68 -18.31 11.91 -11.40
C ALA A 68 -19.04 13.26 -11.26
N LEU A 69 -18.28 14.36 -11.13
CA LEU A 69 -18.84 15.72 -11.09
C LEU A 69 -19.53 16.10 -12.40
N ALA A 70 -18.92 15.77 -13.54
CA ALA A 70 -19.51 16.02 -14.86
C ALA A 70 -20.82 15.26 -15.06
N SER A 71 -20.89 13.99 -14.62
CA SER A 71 -22.13 13.18 -14.64
C SER A 71 -23.22 13.76 -13.73
N ALA A 72 -22.83 14.44 -12.65
CA ALA A 72 -23.75 15.18 -11.78
C ALA A 72 -24.18 16.55 -12.38
N GLY A 73 -23.73 16.90 -13.59
CA GLY A 73 -24.02 18.16 -14.25
C GLY A 73 -23.13 19.33 -13.81
N ILE A 74 -22.06 19.07 -13.06
CA ILE A 74 -21.16 20.08 -12.51
C ILE A 74 -19.95 20.25 -13.44
N LYS A 75 -19.81 21.44 -14.04
CA LYS A 75 -18.65 21.81 -14.86
C LYS A 75 -17.51 22.30 -13.97
N ALA A 76 -16.65 21.40 -13.52
CA ALA A 76 -15.48 21.74 -12.73
C ALA A 76 -14.20 21.51 -13.57
N PRO A 77 -13.42 22.55 -13.94
CA PRO A 77 -12.19 22.33 -14.69
C PRO A 77 -11.13 21.64 -13.82
N ILE A 78 -10.40 20.68 -14.42
CA ILE A 78 -9.17 20.12 -13.85
C ILE A 78 -8.04 21.09 -14.16
N GLN A 79 -7.29 21.48 -13.14
CA GLN A 79 -6.05 22.21 -13.27
C GLN A 79 -4.92 21.32 -12.78
N GLU A 80 -3.96 21.04 -13.67
CA GLU A 80 -2.69 20.48 -13.26
C GLU A 80 -1.86 21.63 -12.68
N VAL A 81 -1.57 21.55 -11.39
CA VAL A 81 -0.79 22.57 -10.71
C VAL A 81 0.64 22.08 -10.66
N ASP A 82 1.52 22.81 -11.37
CA ASP A 82 2.95 22.60 -11.27
C ASP A 82 3.37 22.66 -9.79
N PRO A 83 4.06 21.65 -9.25
CA PRO A 83 4.51 21.64 -7.86
C PRO A 83 5.33 22.87 -7.48
N GLU A 84 5.97 23.58 -8.43
CA GLU A 84 6.60 24.86 -8.14
C GLU A 84 5.60 25.94 -7.70
N THR A 85 4.41 25.97 -8.30
CA THR A 85 3.36 26.95 -7.99
C THR A 85 2.81 26.72 -6.59
N LEU A 86 2.58 25.45 -6.23
CA LEU A 86 2.19 25.05 -4.87
C LEU A 86 3.26 25.42 -3.85
N ARG A 87 4.55 25.17 -4.14
CA ARG A 87 5.65 25.57 -3.26
C ARG A 87 5.72 27.08 -3.07
N ARG A 88 5.48 27.87 -4.13
CA ARG A 88 5.42 29.34 -4.03
C ARG A 88 4.24 29.77 -3.16
N GLN A 89 3.04 29.21 -3.36
CA GLN A 89 1.88 29.53 -2.54
C GLN A 89 2.06 29.14 -1.06
N LEU A 90 2.61 27.96 -0.79
CA LEU A 90 2.95 27.52 0.56
C LEU A 90 3.99 28.43 1.22
N SER A 91 5.00 28.89 0.47
CA SER A 91 5.99 29.84 1.01
C SER A 91 5.38 31.18 1.40
N ILE A 92 4.40 31.67 0.64
CA ILE A 92 3.67 32.91 0.94
C ILE A 92 2.79 32.73 2.19
N LEU A 93 2.07 31.60 2.27
CA LEU A 93 1.16 31.31 3.39
C LEU A 93 1.89 31.02 4.71
N THR A 94 3.07 30.41 4.67
CA THR A 94 3.81 30.02 5.87
C THR A 94 4.82 31.07 6.35
N GLY A 95 5.04 32.13 5.56
CA GLY A 95 6.07 33.13 5.86
C GLY A 95 7.49 32.58 5.89
N LEU A 96 7.69 31.30 5.50
CA LEU A 96 9.02 30.72 5.42
C LEU A 96 9.72 31.28 4.18
N PRO A 97 10.94 31.83 4.33
CA PRO A 97 11.70 32.31 3.19
C PRO A 97 11.89 31.15 2.21
N PRO A 98 11.73 31.39 0.89
CA PRO A 98 11.95 30.36 -0.10
C PRO A 98 13.35 29.79 0.10
N ALA A 99 13.41 28.49 0.38
CA ALA A 99 14.68 27.81 0.61
C ALA A 99 15.65 28.20 -0.50
N PRO A 100 16.89 28.61 -0.17
CA PRO A 100 17.82 29.13 -1.15
C PRO A 100 17.90 28.12 -2.28
N ARG A 101 17.61 28.58 -3.51
CA ARG A 101 17.71 27.81 -4.75
C ARG A 101 19.03 27.05 -4.69
N ARG A 102 18.98 25.77 -4.31
CA ARG A 102 20.12 24.89 -4.32
C ARG A 102 20.31 24.59 -5.80
N SER A 103 21.03 25.49 -6.47
CA SER A 103 21.55 25.35 -7.82
C SER A 103 22.37 24.06 -7.82
N GLY A 104 21.66 22.97 -8.06
CA GLY A 104 22.20 21.63 -8.09
C GLY A 104 23.03 21.59 -9.34
N SER A 105 24.34 21.82 -9.19
CA SER A 105 25.29 21.55 -10.25
C SER A 105 25.09 20.07 -10.62
N THR A 106 24.53 19.85 -11.80
CA THR A 106 24.30 18.52 -12.37
C THR A 106 25.59 17.69 -12.43
N ARG A 107 26.74 18.38 -12.37
CA ARG A 107 28.07 17.79 -12.23
C ARG A 107 28.28 17.07 -10.89
N LEU A 108 27.79 17.61 -9.76
CA LEU A 108 28.02 16.97 -8.45
C LEU A 108 27.19 15.70 -8.29
N ARG A 109 25.94 15.69 -8.80
CA ARG A 109 25.11 14.47 -8.81
C ARG A 109 25.71 13.38 -9.68
N LYS A 110 26.23 13.73 -10.87
CA LYS A 110 26.95 12.78 -11.74
C LYS A 110 28.22 12.25 -11.06
N PHE A 111 28.96 13.11 -10.37
CA PHE A 111 30.13 12.70 -9.59
C PHE A 111 29.76 11.76 -8.44
N LEU A 112 28.69 12.03 -7.71
CA LEU A 112 28.25 11.20 -6.60
C LEU A 112 27.80 9.82 -7.07
N ILE A 113 27.06 9.74 -8.19
CA ILE A 113 26.63 8.47 -8.79
C ILE A 113 27.85 7.65 -9.26
N TRP A 114 28.81 8.30 -9.91
CA TRP A 114 30.06 7.64 -10.33
C TRP A 114 30.89 7.15 -9.13
N ALA A 115 31.02 7.96 -8.08
CA ALA A 115 31.74 7.58 -6.87
C ALA A 115 31.04 6.40 -6.15
N LEU A 116 29.70 6.40 -6.09
CA LEU A 116 28.95 5.30 -5.51
C LEU A 116 29.09 4.01 -6.33
N ALA A 117 29.05 4.10 -7.66
CA ALA A 117 29.25 2.95 -8.54
C ALA A 117 30.65 2.34 -8.38
N LEU A 118 31.68 3.17 -8.27
CA LEU A 118 33.06 2.74 -8.05
C LEU A 118 33.28 2.08 -6.69
N TYR A 119 32.47 2.37 -5.67
CA TYR A 119 32.64 1.82 -4.33
C TYR A 119 31.73 0.62 -4.04
N VAL A 120 30.46 0.70 -4.47
CA VAL A 120 29.44 -0.32 -4.15
C VAL A 120 29.58 -1.56 -5.02
N VAL A 121 29.92 -1.41 -6.31
CA VAL A 121 30.02 -2.57 -7.22
C VAL A 121 31.16 -3.51 -6.80
N PRO A 122 32.40 -3.05 -6.51
CA PRO A 122 33.46 -3.93 -6.05
C PRO A 122 33.14 -4.58 -4.70
N PHE A 123 32.45 -3.86 -3.80
CA PHE A 123 32.03 -4.40 -2.50
C PHE A 123 31.01 -5.54 -2.65
N LEU A 124 30.04 -5.40 -3.57
CA LEU A 124 29.07 -6.45 -3.88
C LEU A 124 29.72 -7.67 -4.55
N VAL A 125 30.67 -7.46 -5.46
CA VAL A 125 31.46 -8.54 -6.07
C VAL A 125 32.27 -9.29 -5.02
N PHE A 126 32.94 -8.56 -4.12
CA PHE A 126 33.68 -9.16 -3.01
C PHE A 126 32.78 -9.99 -2.10
N LYS A 127 31.62 -9.46 -1.72
CA LYS A 127 30.59 -10.18 -0.94
C LYS A 127 30.13 -11.46 -1.65
N ALA A 128 29.85 -11.39 -2.95
CA ALA A 128 29.42 -12.56 -3.73
C ALA A 128 30.50 -13.66 -3.78
N VAL A 129 31.77 -13.29 -3.99
CA VAL A 129 32.89 -14.23 -3.99
C VAL A 129 33.09 -14.88 -2.62
N THR A 130 33.02 -14.09 -1.53
CA THR A 130 33.12 -14.65 -0.17
C THR A 130 31.95 -15.56 0.20
N TRP A 131 30.75 -15.30 -0.34
CA TRP A 131 29.57 -16.13 -0.10
C TRP A 131 29.62 -17.47 -0.84
N ILE A 132 30.19 -17.49 -2.05
CA ILE A 132 30.39 -18.73 -2.82
C ILE A 132 31.43 -19.63 -2.12
N GLY A 133 32.52 -19.05 -1.62
CA GLY A 133 33.53 -19.82 -0.87
C GLY A 133 33.03 -20.39 0.47
N ALA A 134 32.06 -19.74 1.11
CA ALA A 134 31.47 -20.21 2.37
C ALA A 134 30.41 -21.32 2.18
N ARG A 135 29.93 -21.56 0.95
CA ARG A 135 28.83 -22.50 0.68
C ARG A 135 29.31 -23.92 0.37
N GLU A 136 30.61 -24.13 0.21
CA GLU A 136 31.19 -25.45 -0.10
C GLU A 136 31.42 -26.35 1.13
N GLU A 137 31.29 -25.83 2.37
CA GLU A 137 31.47 -26.64 3.60
C GLU A 137 30.16 -27.17 4.24
N GLN A 138 28.99 -26.96 3.64
CA GLN A 138 27.69 -27.37 4.22
C GLN A 138 26.83 -28.25 3.30
N LEU A 139 27.46 -29.12 2.50
CA LEU A 139 26.78 -30.26 1.87
C LEU A 139 26.96 -31.52 2.73
N VAL A 140 26.44 -31.48 3.96
CA VAL A 140 26.00 -32.68 4.67
C VAL A 140 24.48 -32.74 4.48
N PRO A 141 23.91 -33.80 3.87
CA PRO A 141 22.47 -33.91 3.70
C PRO A 141 21.81 -34.15 5.06
N ASP A 142 21.24 -33.08 5.63
CA ASP A 142 20.42 -33.18 6.84
C ASP A 142 19.05 -33.75 6.47
N LEU A 143 18.89 -35.04 6.78
CA LEU A 143 17.63 -35.77 6.70
C LEU A 143 16.69 -35.26 7.80
N GLY A 144 15.59 -34.61 7.42
CA GLY A 144 14.35 -34.66 8.20
C GLY A 144 14.13 -33.57 9.27
N GLY A 145 14.13 -32.30 8.87
CA GLY A 145 13.60 -31.22 9.72
C GLY A 145 12.10 -30.98 9.49
N GLN A 146 11.23 -31.69 10.20
CA GLN A 146 9.81 -31.32 10.31
C GLN A 146 9.69 -30.04 11.13
N SER A 147 9.44 -28.88 10.49
CA SER A 147 9.02 -27.68 11.21
C SER A 147 7.58 -27.82 11.70
N LEU A 148 7.41 -28.36 12.90
CA LEU A 148 6.18 -28.31 13.67
C LEU A 148 5.98 -26.88 14.17
N LEU A 149 5.15 -26.11 13.47
CA LEU A 149 4.54 -24.89 14.03
C LEU A 149 3.48 -25.32 15.05
N SER A 150 3.91 -25.54 16.29
CA SER A 150 3.01 -25.75 17.41
C SER A 150 2.45 -24.40 17.85
N LEU A 151 1.32 -23.99 17.28
CA LEU A 151 0.49 -22.96 17.89
C LEU A 151 -0.12 -23.58 19.14
N GLU A 152 0.29 -23.15 20.33
CA GLU A 152 -0.38 -23.47 21.59
C GLU A 152 -1.74 -22.76 21.62
N PRO A 153 -2.88 -23.47 21.65
CA PRO A 153 -4.16 -22.87 21.89
C PRO A 153 -4.62 -23.19 23.32
N SER A 154 -5.37 -22.27 23.91
CA SER A 154 -6.12 -22.48 25.14
C SER A 154 -6.82 -23.84 25.12
N GLY A 155 -6.60 -24.64 26.17
CA GLY A 155 -6.82 -26.10 26.23
C GLY A 155 -7.97 -26.66 25.38
N ASN A 156 -7.63 -27.70 24.59
CA ASN A 156 -8.48 -28.62 23.81
C ASN A 156 -8.30 -28.56 22.28
N MET A 157 -7.35 -27.78 21.78
CA MET A 157 -7.00 -27.78 20.35
C MET A 157 -5.54 -28.17 20.18
N SER A 158 -5.25 -29.08 19.26
CA SER A 158 -3.89 -29.36 18.82
C SER A 158 -3.99 -29.61 17.33
N LEU A 159 -3.33 -28.74 16.56
CA LEU A 159 -3.25 -28.85 15.12
C LEU A 159 -1.80 -29.12 14.77
N GLN A 160 -1.57 -30.21 14.04
CA GLN A 160 -0.28 -30.46 13.41
C GLN A 160 -0.40 -30.04 11.95
N VAL A 161 0.38 -29.03 11.57
CA VAL A 161 0.49 -28.59 10.18
C VAL A 161 1.79 -29.14 9.61
N SER A 162 1.71 -29.92 8.54
CA SER A 162 2.87 -30.33 7.76
C SER A 162 2.76 -29.78 6.35
N ARG A 163 3.87 -29.20 5.85
CA ARG A 163 3.96 -28.63 4.51
C ARG A 163 4.78 -29.56 3.63
N GLY A 164 4.12 -30.15 2.65
CA GLY A 164 4.78 -30.85 1.55
C GLY A 164 5.11 -29.90 0.39
N PRO A 165 5.83 -30.38 -0.63
CA PRO A 165 6.19 -29.57 -1.80
C PRO A 165 4.98 -29.11 -2.62
N THR A 166 3.86 -29.83 -2.58
CA THR A 166 2.65 -29.56 -3.39
C THR A 166 1.36 -29.49 -2.58
N ALA A 167 1.41 -29.66 -1.26
CA ALA A 167 0.23 -29.70 -0.41
C ALA A 167 0.54 -29.28 1.02
N ILE A 168 -0.46 -28.70 1.69
CA ILE A 168 -0.42 -28.46 3.14
C ILE A 168 -1.40 -29.46 3.77
N THR A 169 -0.89 -30.31 4.66
CA THR A 169 -1.73 -31.24 5.43
C THR A 169 -1.92 -30.68 6.83
N VAL A 170 -3.17 -30.49 7.23
CA VAL A 170 -3.53 -30.09 8.58
C VAL A 170 -4.22 -31.26 9.26
N ARG A 171 -3.56 -31.83 10.27
CA ARG A 171 -4.13 -32.93 11.07
C ARG A 171 -4.61 -32.37 12.40
N ASN A 172 -5.88 -32.59 12.67
CA ASN A 172 -6.44 -32.30 13.97
C ASN A 172 -6.20 -33.49 14.92
N THR A 173 -5.49 -33.24 16.01
CA THR A 173 -5.22 -34.23 17.06
C THR A 173 -6.04 -33.96 18.33
N GLY A 174 -6.91 -32.94 18.31
CA GLY A 174 -7.84 -32.59 19.39
C GLY A 174 -9.20 -33.29 19.30
N THR A 175 -10.05 -33.01 20.29
CA THR A 175 -11.41 -33.59 20.42
C THR A 175 -12.50 -32.76 19.76
N THR A 176 -12.17 -31.58 19.25
CA THR A 176 -13.12 -30.65 18.61
C THR A 176 -12.94 -30.67 17.10
N SER A 177 -14.02 -30.50 16.34
CA SER A 177 -13.96 -30.61 14.88
C SER A 177 -14.02 -29.25 14.20
N TRP A 178 -13.25 -29.11 13.12
CA TRP A 178 -13.05 -27.84 12.44
C TRP A 178 -13.11 -28.08 10.94
N GLN A 179 -13.73 -27.16 10.21
CA GLN A 179 -13.68 -27.13 8.75
C GLN A 179 -12.83 -25.93 8.35
N MET A 180 -11.86 -26.17 7.45
CA MET A 180 -11.14 -25.08 6.81
C MET A 180 -12.05 -24.47 5.74
N CYS A 181 -12.26 -23.17 5.82
CA CYS A 181 -12.96 -22.40 4.81
C CYS A 181 -11.94 -21.48 4.12
N SER A 182 -11.91 -21.49 2.79
CA SER A 182 -11.15 -20.52 2.01
C SER A 182 -12.04 -19.29 1.76
N ALA A 183 -11.56 -18.10 2.12
CA ALA A 183 -12.18 -16.84 1.72
C ALA A 183 -11.60 -16.33 0.39
N SER A 184 -10.34 -16.68 0.10
CA SER A 184 -9.61 -16.27 -1.10
C SER A 184 -8.45 -17.26 -1.39
N LEU A 185 -7.79 -17.14 -2.54
CA LEU A 185 -6.62 -17.93 -2.93
C LEU A 185 -5.48 -17.89 -1.90
N ASN A 186 -5.44 -16.85 -1.04
CA ASN A 186 -4.37 -16.63 -0.07
C ASN A 186 -4.84 -16.59 1.40
N ASP A 187 -6.16 -16.58 1.65
CA ASP A 187 -6.72 -16.47 3.00
C ASP A 187 -7.54 -17.70 3.37
N TYR A 188 -7.05 -18.41 4.39
CA TYR A 188 -7.69 -19.56 4.98
C TYR A 188 -8.12 -19.21 6.41
N TYR A 189 -9.38 -19.47 6.73
CA TYR A 189 -9.90 -19.37 8.09
C TYR A 189 -10.52 -20.69 8.52
N PHE A 190 -10.47 -20.99 9.82
CA PHE A 190 -11.04 -22.21 10.38
C PHE A 190 -12.36 -21.87 11.06
N ARG A 191 -13.44 -22.57 10.69
CA ARG A 191 -14.73 -22.47 11.37
C ARG A 191 -14.93 -23.69 12.27
N LYS A 192 -15.27 -23.45 13.54
CA LYS A 192 -15.63 -24.50 14.50
C LYS A 192 -16.94 -25.15 14.09
N PHE A 193 -16.98 -26.47 14.09
CA PHE A 193 -18.22 -27.23 14.02
C PHE A 193 -18.38 -28.06 15.28
N ASP A 194 -19.61 -28.10 15.78
CA ASP A 194 -19.96 -29.01 16.84
C ASP A 194 -20.09 -30.42 16.22
N ALA A 195 -19.07 -31.24 16.47
CA ALA A 195 -18.97 -32.69 16.19
C ALA A 195 -18.79 -33.16 14.73
N LEU A 196 -17.54 -33.47 14.37
CA LEU A 196 -17.16 -34.58 13.49
C LEU A 196 -16.54 -35.70 14.35
N PRO A 197 -16.65 -36.97 13.94
CA PRO A 197 -15.98 -38.07 14.63
C PRO A 197 -14.45 -37.87 14.65
N ALA A 198 -13.83 -38.17 15.79
CA ALA A 198 -12.38 -38.11 15.97
C ALA A 198 -11.67 -39.00 14.92
N GLY A 199 -10.65 -38.47 14.26
CA GLY A 199 -9.83 -39.21 13.29
C GLY A 199 -10.01 -38.84 11.80
N GLY A 200 -10.81 -37.81 11.48
CA GLY A 200 -10.91 -37.30 10.11
C GLY A 200 -9.59 -36.68 9.63
N THR A 201 -9.15 -37.05 8.42
CA THR A 201 -8.02 -36.41 7.73
C THR A 201 -8.55 -35.66 6.51
N VAL A 202 -8.18 -34.39 6.37
CA VAL A 202 -8.52 -33.59 5.18
C VAL A 202 -7.23 -33.34 4.41
N GLN A 203 -7.15 -33.83 3.18
CA GLN A 203 -6.07 -33.49 2.25
C GLN A 203 -6.54 -32.38 1.31
N LEU A 204 -5.66 -31.40 1.10
CA LEU A 204 -5.88 -30.30 0.18
C LEU A 204 -4.84 -30.41 -0.93
N SER A 205 -5.31 -30.62 -2.17
CA SER A 205 -4.49 -30.46 -3.36
C SER A 205 -4.44 -28.97 -3.69
N LEU A 206 -3.23 -28.43 -3.89
CA LEU A 206 -3.04 -27.12 -4.48
C LEU A 206 -2.99 -27.34 -6.00
N ASP A 207 -4.08 -27.04 -6.70
CA ASP A 207 -4.10 -26.94 -8.17
C ASP A 207 -3.55 -25.59 -8.63
#